data_AF-A0A960PSJ2-F1
#
_entry.id   AF-A0A960PSJ2-F1
#
_cell.length_a   1.000
_cell.length_b   1.000
_cell.length_c   1.000
_cell.angle_alpha   90.00
_cell.angle_beta   90.00
_cell.angle_gamma   90.00
#
_symmetry.space_group_name_H-M   'P 1'
#
loop_
_entity.id
_entity.type
_entity.pdbx_description
1 polymer ?
#
loop_
_entity_poly.entity_id
_entity_poly.type
_entity_poly.pdbx_seq_one_letter_code
_entity_poly.pdbx_strand_id
1 'polypeptide(L)' 'MGRTSDYDSNVFINCPFDEQYRPLFDSIVFAVLDAGFIARSALEVYNAGQVRIEKITYLISECRLG' A
#
# COMPACT_ATOMS: atom_id res chain seq x y z
N MET A 1 11.44 21.42 5.13
CA MET A 1 11.39 20.21 5.98
C MET A 1 10.58 19.16 5.22
N GLY A 2 11.25 18.21 4.56
CA GLY A 2 10.57 17.13 3.84
C GLY A 2 9.94 16.16 4.84
N ARG A 3 8.73 15.67 4.54
CA ARG A 3 7.94 14.75 5.37
C ARG A 3 8.67 13.42 5.55
N THR A 4 9.54 13.32 6.55
CA THR A 4 10.01 12.03 7.10
C THR A 4 8.92 11.30 7.87
N SER A 5 7.79 11.94 8.15
CA SER A 5 6.66 11.38 8.89
C SER A 5 5.94 10.23 8.17
N ASP A 6 5.93 10.24 6.83
CA ASP A 6 5.03 9.36 6.09
C ASP A 6 5.62 7.95 5.95
N TYR A 7 6.93 7.80 5.76
CA TYR A 7 7.63 6.51 5.63
C TYR A 7 7.44 5.57 6.83
N ASP A 8 7.62 6.09 8.05
CA ASP A 8 7.50 5.31 9.29
C ASP A 8 6.07 4.84 9.55
N SER A 9 5.09 5.53 8.95
CA SER A 9 3.66 5.25 9.10
C SER A 9 3.06 4.45 7.95
N ASN A 10 3.78 4.26 6.83
CA ASN A 10 3.28 3.56 5.66
C ASN A 10 3.38 2.03 5.82
N VAL A 11 2.31 1.33 5.42
CA VAL A 11 2.22 -0.13 5.39
C VAL A 11 1.82 -0.58 3.98
N PHE A 12 2.67 -1.35 3.30
CA PHE A 12 2.32 -1.91 1.99
C PHE A 12 1.43 -3.15 2.12
N ILE A 13 0.31 -3.13 1.40
CA ILE A 13 -0.66 -4.23 1.33
C ILE A 13 -0.52 -4.94 -0.01
N ASN A 14 0.15 -6.10 0.00
CA ASN A 14 0.22 -7.02 -1.14
C ASN A 14 -0.92 -8.05 -1.09
N CYS A 15 -2.12 -7.61 -1.46
CA CYS A 15 -3.31 -8.47 -1.51
C CYS A 15 -3.88 -8.49 -2.94
N PRO A 16 -4.32 -9.64 -3.46
CA PRO A 16 -5.10 -9.67 -4.69
C PRO A 16 -6.37 -8.80 -4.58
N PHE A 17 -6.79 -8.24 -5.72
CA PHE A 17 -7.94 -7.32 -5.77
C PHE A 17 -9.19 -7.95 -6.41
N ASP A 18 -9.14 -9.25 -6.73
CA ASP A 18 -10.31 -9.96 -7.22
C ASP A 18 -11.38 -10.11 -6.13
N GLU A 19 -12.61 -10.37 -6.56
CA GLU A 19 -13.80 -10.33 -5.71
C GLU A 19 -13.68 -11.24 -4.47
N GLN A 20 -12.93 -12.33 -4.58
CA GLN A 20 -12.76 -13.29 -3.48
C GLN A 20 -11.89 -12.72 -2.35
N TYR A 21 -10.91 -11.88 -2.67
CA TYR A 21 -10.02 -11.25 -1.68
C TYR A 21 -10.49 -9.88 -1.24
N ARG A 22 -11.54 -9.32 -1.86
CA ARG A 22 -12.02 -7.97 -1.53
C ARG A 22 -12.40 -7.79 -0.05
N PRO A 23 -13.14 -8.71 0.60
CA PRO A 23 -13.45 -8.57 2.02
C PRO A 23 -12.19 -8.60 2.91
N LEU A 24 -11.17 -9.38 2.52
CA LEU A 24 -9.91 -9.46 3.24
C LEU A 24 -9.09 -8.18 3.06
N PHE A 25 -9.00 -7.67 1.84
CA PHE A 25 -8.33 -6.41 1.54
C PHE A 25 -8.93 -5.26 2.36
N ASP A 26 -10.25 -5.11 2.35
CA ASP A 26 -10.95 -4.05 3.08
C ASP A 26 -10.73 -4.20 4.61
N SER A 27 -10.69 -5.44 5.12
CA SER A 27 -10.39 -5.72 6.53
C SER A 27 -8.95 -5.32 6.92
N ILE A 28 -7.96 -5.60 6.04
CA ILE A 28 -6.57 -5.20 6.27
C ILE A 28 -6.44 -3.68 6.24
N VAL A 29 -7.05 -3.02 5.26
CA VAL A 29 -7.06 -1.55 5.16
C VAL A 29 -7.66 -0.93 6.42
N PHE A 30 -8.81 -1.45 6.89
CA PHE A 30 -9.44 -0.98 8.12
C PHE A 30 -8.48 -1.12 9.32
N ALA A 31 -7.87 -2.29 9.52
CA ALA A 31 -6.99 -2.52 10.65
C ALA A 31 -5.73 -1.62 10.63
N VAL A 32 -5.15 -1.38 9.45
CA VAL A 32 -4.00 -0.47 9.28
C VAL A 32 -4.38 0.97 9.66
N LEU A 33 -5.55 1.44 9.20
CA LEU A 33 -6.04 2.78 9.52
C LEU A 33 -6.40 2.92 11.02
N ASP A 34 -7.06 1.93 11.60
CA ASP A 34 -7.42 1.91 13.03
C ASP A 34 -6.17 1.94 13.92
N ALA A 35 -5.10 1.28 13.50
CA ALA A 35 -3.80 1.29 14.17
C ALA A 35 -3.01 2.61 13.99
N GLY A 36 -3.53 3.60 13.26
CA GLY A 36 -2.92 4.90 13.03
C GLY A 36 -1.84 4.93 11.93
N PHE A 37 -1.81 3.90 11.08
CA PHE A 37 -0.90 3.80 9.94
C PHE A 37 -1.58 4.20 8.64
N ILE A 38 -0.79 4.37 7.58
CA ILE A 38 -1.24 4.69 6.24
C ILE A 38 -1.15 3.42 5.38
N ALA A 39 -2.30 2.92 4.95
CA ALA A 39 -2.37 1.78 4.03
C ALA A 39 -1.90 2.20 2.62
N ARG A 40 -0.90 1.49 2.09
CA ARG A 40 -0.36 1.67 0.74
C ARG A 40 -0.63 0.44 -0.12
N SER A 41 -1.09 0.57 -1.36
CA SER A 41 -1.31 -0.59 -2.26
C SER A 41 -1.02 -0.30 -3.73
N ALA A 42 -0.84 -1.37 -4.52
CA ALA A 42 -0.58 -1.28 -5.95
C ALA A 42 -1.72 -0.60 -6.76
N LEU A 43 -2.91 -0.40 -6.17
CA LEU A 43 -4.02 0.35 -6.79
C LEU A 43 -3.78 1.87 -6.82
N GLU A 44 -2.87 2.41 -6.00
CA GLU A 44 -2.65 3.86 -5.91
C GLU A 44 -1.96 4.46 -7.14
N VAL A 45 -1.23 3.64 -7.91
CA VAL A 45 -0.41 4.12 -9.03
C VAL A 45 -1.03 3.66 -10.35
N TYR A 46 -2.08 4.38 -10.77
CA TYR A 46 -2.78 4.16 -12.04
C TYR A 46 -2.01 4.80 -13.21
N ASN A 47 -0.82 4.30 -13.51
CA ASN A 47 -0.06 4.74 -14.68
C ASN A 47 0.11 3.59 -15.68
N ALA A 48 -0.66 3.61 -16.78
CA ALA A 48 -0.78 2.49 -17.73
C ALA A 48 0.53 2.12 -18.46
N GLY A 49 1.56 2.97 -18.38
CA GLY A 49 2.86 2.76 -19.05
C GLY A 49 3.98 2.16 -18.18
N GLN A 50 3.79 1.99 -16.88
CA GLN A 50 4.83 1.42 -15.98
C GLN A 50 4.62 -0.08 -15.75
N VAL A 51 5.71 -0.84 -15.80
CA VAL A 51 5.68 -2.29 -15.52
C VAL A 51 5.22 -2.51 -14.08
N ARG A 52 4.21 -3.36 -13.87
CA ARG A 52 3.63 -3.61 -12.53
C ARG A 52 4.67 -3.94 -11.46
N ILE A 53 5.75 -4.64 -11.83
CA ILE A 53 6.81 -5.00 -10.89
C ILE A 53 7.59 -3.78 -10.39
N GLU A 54 7.90 -2.83 -11.27
CA GLU A 54 8.63 -1.60 -10.91
C GLU A 54 7.81 -0.74 -9.95
N LYS A 55 6.47 -0.73 -10.12
CA LYS A 55 5.54 -0.03 -9.23
C LYS A 55 5.51 -0.63 -7.84
N ILE A 56 5.44 -1.96 -7.75
CA ILE A 56 5.42 -2.68 -6.47
C ILE A 56 6.74 -2.40 -5.72
N THR A 57 7.87 -2.51 -6.41
CA THR A 57 9.19 -2.21 -5.82
C THR A 57 9.29 -0.77 -5.31
N TYR A 58 8.79 0.21 -6.08
CA TYR A 58 8.75 1.61 -5.64
C TYR A 58 7.88 1.80 -4.40
N LEU A 59 6.65 1.27 -4.38
CA LEU A 59 5.75 1.42 -3.23
C LEU A 59 6.31 0.77 -1.95
N ILE A 60 6.93 -0.41 -2.06
CA ILE A 60 7.60 -1.06 -0.93
C ILE A 60 8.74 -0.19 -0.39
N SER A 61 9.53 0.44 -1.28
CA SER A 61 10.62 1.32 -0.85
C SER A 61 10.18 2.56 -0.08
N GLU A 62 8.91 2.95 -0.19
CA GLU A 62 8.30 4.06 0.54
C GLU A 62 7.60 3.64 1.85
N CYS A 63 7.68 2.36 2.22
CA CYS A 63 7.10 1.80 3.44
C CYS A 63 8.18 1.27 4.37
N ARG A 64 8.09 1.58 5.67
CA ARG A 64 8.93 0.93 6.68
C ARG A 64 8.52 -0.51 6.94
N LEU A 65 7.23 -0.80 6.83
CA LEU A 65 6.63 -2.09 7.13
C LEU A 65 5.95 -2.63 5.87
N GLY A 66 6.41 -3.79 5.39
CA GLY A 66 5.89 -4.42 4.17
C GLY A 66 6.63 -3.98 2.93
#